data_AF-A0A3L5TR88-F1
#
_entry.id   AF-A0A3L5TR88-F1
#
_cell.length_a   1.000
_cell.length_b   1.000
_cell.length_c   1.000
_cell.angle_alpha   90.00
_cell.angle_beta   90.00
_cell.angle_gamma   90.00
#
_symmetry.space_group_name_H-M   'P 1'
#
loop_
_entity.id
_entity.type
_entity.pdbx_description
1 polymer ?
#
loop_
_entity_poly.entity_id
_entity_poly.type
_entity_poly.pdbx_seq_one_letter_code
_entity_poly.pdbx_strand_id
1 'polypeptide(L)'
;MSDEHDLSHIFKRMLSTNSKGVQMPPRENQDFTFGYGILPTSYVQLRSDHKQQGQVEGFLDKTIETFRSDAKVTWSDNLNGRYCVGRNGQCDLKLIDAAKGPMYYEDHLPIVTYDNVKTGARVVRGPGWDNNTDFDGGHGYVGTVTNVGDVQTNDDTPSRAETLKHRRVSQKRRSKVVRDTPKSDITVQWDNGNTSEYKLSKNCLRLFDNGPS
;
A
#
# COMPACT_ATOMS: atom_id res chain seq x y z
N MET A 1 9.39 7.33 -13.64
CA MET A 1 8.75 8.55 -14.16
C MET A 1 9.77 9.69 -14.21
N SER A 2 10.95 9.45 -14.76
CA SER A 2 12.10 10.35 -14.61
C SER A 2 12.25 11.32 -15.79
N ASP A 3 11.14 11.71 -16.41
CA ASP A 3 11.11 12.60 -17.58
C ASP A 3 11.88 12.12 -18.82
N GLU A 4 12.11 10.81 -18.86
CA GLU A 4 12.51 10.10 -20.07
C GLU A 4 11.38 10.19 -21.11
N HIS A 5 11.73 10.38 -22.40
CA HIS A 5 10.84 10.63 -23.54
C HIS A 5 10.19 12.03 -23.56
N ASP A 6 9.78 12.49 -24.74
CA ASP A 6 8.90 13.65 -24.97
C ASP A 6 7.74 13.72 -23.95
N LEU A 7 7.65 14.86 -23.26
CA LEU A 7 6.70 15.13 -22.18
C LEU A 7 5.29 15.44 -22.69
N SER A 8 5.16 15.87 -23.96
CA SER A 8 3.87 16.14 -24.60
C SER A 8 3.14 14.84 -25.00
N HIS A 9 3.85 13.71 -25.03
CA HIS A 9 3.29 12.43 -25.42
C HIS A 9 2.36 11.86 -24.33
N ILE A 10 1.19 11.38 -24.75
CA ILE A 10 0.23 10.63 -23.93
C ILE A 10 0.66 9.17 -23.87
N PHE A 11 0.78 8.62 -22.66
CA PHE A 11 1.12 7.22 -22.45
C PHE A 11 -0.07 6.41 -21.93
N LYS A 12 -0.06 5.10 -22.16
CA LYS A 12 -1.00 4.17 -21.50
C LYS A 12 -0.34 3.52 -20.30
N ARG A 13 -0.87 3.75 -19.11
CA ARG A 13 -0.48 3.04 -17.90
C ARG A 13 -1.07 1.63 -17.90
N MET A 14 -0.22 0.63 -17.75
CA MET A 14 -0.57 -0.79 -17.65
C MET A 14 -0.17 -1.28 -16.25
N LEU A 15 -1.09 -1.92 -15.51
CA LEU A 15 -0.78 -2.46 -14.18
C LEU A 15 -0.35 -3.93 -14.23
N SER A 16 -0.72 -4.60 -15.31
CA SER A 16 -0.37 -5.99 -15.61
C SER A 16 -0.32 -6.17 -17.12
N THR A 17 0.29 -7.27 -17.57
CA THR A 17 0.38 -7.64 -18.99
C THR A 17 -0.99 -7.75 -19.68
N ASN A 18 -2.05 -8.03 -18.92
CA ASN A 18 -3.42 -8.18 -19.43
C ASN A 18 -4.30 -6.93 -19.23
N SER A 19 -3.75 -5.83 -18.73
CA SER A 19 -4.50 -4.58 -18.54
C SER A 19 -4.95 -4.00 -19.88
N LYS A 20 -6.15 -3.39 -19.96
CA LYS A 20 -6.57 -2.64 -21.17
C LYS A 20 -5.78 -1.34 -21.38
N GLY A 21 -5.11 -0.88 -20.33
CA GLY A 21 -4.36 0.38 -20.29
C GLY A 21 -5.27 1.57 -20.00
N VAL A 22 -4.75 2.53 -19.23
CA VAL A 22 -5.42 3.81 -18.97
C VAL A 22 -4.58 4.92 -19.59
N GLN A 23 -5.16 5.77 -20.45
CA GLN A 23 -4.44 6.93 -20.98
C GLN A 23 -4.18 7.92 -19.86
N MET A 24 -2.93 8.35 -19.73
CA MET A 24 -2.48 9.36 -18.78
C MET A 24 -2.38 10.72 -19.48
N PRO A 25 -2.59 11.84 -18.78
CA PRO A 25 -2.36 13.14 -19.37
C PRO A 25 -0.88 13.28 -19.83
N PRO A 26 -0.59 14.21 -20.76
CA PRO A 26 0.79 14.64 -21.02
C PRO A 26 1.45 15.10 -19.72
N ARG A 27 2.76 14.87 -19.60
CA ARG A 27 3.57 15.33 -18.45
C ARG A 27 3.96 16.80 -18.58
N GLU A 28 3.91 17.33 -19.80
CA GLU A 28 4.17 18.73 -20.06
C GLU A 28 3.23 19.61 -19.22
N ASN A 29 3.81 20.56 -18.48
CA ASN A 29 3.10 21.48 -17.58
C ASN A 29 2.28 20.79 -16.47
N GLN A 30 2.58 19.53 -16.13
CA GLN A 30 2.02 18.88 -14.94
C GLN A 30 2.90 19.12 -13.72
N ASP A 31 2.27 19.32 -12.58
CA ASP A 31 2.96 19.31 -11.29
C ASP A 31 3.43 17.89 -10.97
N PHE A 32 4.62 17.81 -10.37
CA PHE A 32 5.20 16.57 -9.88
C PHE A 32 5.57 16.70 -8.41
N THR A 33 5.74 15.56 -7.76
CA THR A 33 6.23 15.48 -6.40
C THR A 33 7.28 14.36 -6.28
N PHE A 34 7.80 14.16 -5.07
CA PHE A 34 8.73 13.08 -4.76
C PHE A 34 8.13 12.18 -3.68
N GLY A 35 8.48 10.90 -3.72
CA GLY A 35 8.20 10.03 -2.58
C GLY A 35 9.11 10.33 -1.41
N TYR A 36 8.59 10.28 -0.18
CA TYR A 36 9.36 10.43 1.05
C TYR A 36 9.04 9.27 2.00
N GLY A 37 10.06 8.68 2.61
CA GLY A 37 9.82 7.52 3.47
C GLY A 37 11.06 6.73 3.83
N ILE A 38 10.82 5.48 4.22
CA ILE A 38 11.83 4.45 4.45
C ILE A 38 12.37 4.04 3.08
N LEU A 39 13.42 4.74 2.66
CA LEU A 39 14.11 4.64 1.38
C LEU A 39 15.63 4.57 1.62
N PRO A 40 16.46 4.21 0.63
CA PRO A 40 17.91 4.30 0.78
C PRO A 40 18.31 5.68 1.31
N THR A 41 19.26 5.69 2.23
CA THR A 41 19.76 6.85 2.98
C THR A 41 18.83 7.42 4.06
N SER A 42 17.60 6.94 4.22
CA SER A 42 16.71 7.39 5.31
C SER A 42 17.20 6.91 6.68
N TYR A 43 16.87 7.67 7.73
CA TYR A 43 17.20 7.32 9.11
C TYR A 43 15.97 6.74 9.82
N VAL A 44 16.16 5.61 10.49
CA VAL A 44 15.08 4.79 11.04
C VAL A 44 15.40 4.32 12.45
N GLN A 45 14.34 3.96 13.17
CA GLN A 45 14.42 3.17 14.39
C GLN A 45 13.72 1.82 14.20
N LEU A 46 14.18 0.83 14.96
CA LEU A 46 13.47 -0.43 15.07
C LEU A 46 12.18 -0.24 15.90
N ARG A 47 11.10 -0.88 15.49
CA ARG A 47 9.82 -0.80 16.22
C ARG A 47 9.82 -1.64 17.48
N SER A 48 10.52 -2.77 17.50
CA SER A 48 10.66 -3.62 18.69
C SER A 48 11.62 -3.06 19.72
N ASP A 49 12.58 -2.22 19.29
CA ASP A 49 13.50 -1.51 20.18
C ASP A 49 13.75 -0.09 19.67
N HIS A 50 13.13 0.89 20.34
CA HIS A 50 13.21 2.30 19.97
C HIS A 50 14.59 2.93 20.18
N LYS A 51 15.52 2.23 20.85
CA LYS A 51 16.91 2.68 21.00
C LYS A 51 17.79 2.27 19.83
N GLN A 52 17.43 1.21 19.10
CA GLN A 52 18.16 0.76 17.93
C GLN A 52 17.81 1.67 16.74
N GLN A 53 18.77 2.51 16.34
CA GLN A 53 18.62 3.48 15.26
C GLN A 53 19.76 3.35 14.26
N GLY A 54 19.49 3.70 13.00
CA GLY A 54 20.44 3.53 11.92
C GLY A 54 19.93 4.01 10.58
N GLN A 55 20.74 3.79 9.56
CA GLN A 55 20.48 4.25 8.22
C GLN A 55 20.13 3.08 7.29
N VAL A 56 19.11 3.28 6.45
CA VAL A 56 18.74 2.33 5.40
C VAL A 56 19.80 2.38 4.29
N GLU A 57 20.45 1.26 4.02
CA GLU A 57 21.42 1.15 2.91
C GLU A 57 20.72 0.92 1.58
N GLY A 58 19.65 0.13 1.58
CA GLY A 58 18.93 -0.22 0.36
C GLY A 58 17.93 -1.35 0.57
N PHE A 59 17.23 -1.72 -0.50
CA PHE A 59 16.29 -2.84 -0.50
C PHE A 59 16.97 -4.12 -1.01
N LEU A 60 16.55 -5.26 -0.48
CA LEU A 60 17.16 -6.57 -0.76
C LEU A 60 16.38 -7.41 -1.79
N ASP A 61 15.20 -6.93 -2.18
CA ASP A 61 14.31 -7.63 -3.09
C ASP A 61 14.88 -7.75 -4.50
N LYS A 62 14.71 -8.95 -5.07
CA LYS A 62 15.23 -9.31 -6.39
C LYS A 62 14.14 -9.44 -7.45
N THR A 63 12.87 -9.38 -7.05
CA THR A 63 11.73 -9.55 -7.95
C THR A 63 10.81 -8.33 -7.89
N ILE A 64 10.05 -8.15 -8.96
CA ILE A 64 9.03 -7.09 -9.06
C ILE A 64 7.94 -7.30 -7.99
N GLU A 65 7.59 -8.55 -7.69
CA GLU A 65 6.50 -8.89 -6.76
C GLU A 65 6.81 -8.55 -5.30
N THR A 66 8.08 -8.66 -4.89
CA THR A 66 8.54 -8.37 -3.54
C THR A 66 9.22 -7.01 -3.45
N PHE A 67 9.25 -6.21 -4.50
CA PHE A 67 10.04 -4.97 -4.56
C PHE A 67 9.80 -4.06 -3.33
N ARG A 68 10.89 -3.69 -2.63
CA ARG A 68 10.89 -2.89 -1.38
C ARG A 68 10.09 -3.53 -0.23
N SER A 69 9.99 -4.85 -0.19
CA SER A 69 9.40 -5.58 0.94
C SER A 69 10.40 -5.78 2.08
N ASP A 70 11.70 -5.71 1.81
CA ASP A 70 12.70 -5.64 2.87
C ASP A 70 13.94 -4.78 2.60
N ALA A 71 14.37 -4.13 3.68
CA ALA A 71 15.46 -3.19 3.73
C ALA A 71 16.66 -3.76 4.49
N LYS A 72 17.86 -3.42 4.01
CA LYS A 72 19.11 -3.55 4.76
C LYS A 72 19.35 -2.25 5.51
N VAL A 73 19.60 -2.35 6.82
CA VAL A 73 19.89 -1.21 7.69
C VAL A 73 21.26 -1.42 8.32
N THR A 74 22.05 -0.35 8.37
CA THR A 74 23.27 -0.29 9.19
C THR A 74 23.00 0.57 10.41
N TRP A 75 23.16 -0.05 11.57
CA TRP A 75 22.86 0.53 12.86
C TRP A 75 24.02 1.36 13.40
N SER A 76 23.77 2.19 14.42
CA SER A 76 24.79 3.04 15.06
C SER A 76 25.97 2.27 15.68
N ASP A 77 25.80 0.98 15.96
CA ASP A 77 26.87 0.07 16.41
C ASP A 77 27.69 -0.54 15.25
N ASN A 78 27.42 -0.11 14.01
CA ASN A 78 27.97 -0.62 12.74
C ASN A 78 27.59 -2.06 12.38
N LEU A 79 26.65 -2.67 13.10
CA LEU A 79 26.05 -3.94 12.67
C LEU A 79 24.99 -3.69 11.61
N ASN A 80 24.83 -4.65 10.71
CA ASN A 80 23.80 -4.62 9.69
C ASN A 80 22.74 -5.70 9.91
N GLY A 81 21.51 -5.39 9.51
CA GLY A 81 20.39 -6.31 9.60
C GLY A 81 19.42 -6.17 8.43
N ARG A 82 18.56 -7.17 8.27
CA ARG A 82 17.49 -7.23 7.28
C ARG A 82 16.15 -7.06 7.98
N TYR A 83 15.32 -6.15 7.48
CA TYR A 83 14.08 -5.75 8.12
C TYR A 83 12.94 -5.65 7.12
N CYS A 84 11.78 -6.15 7.51
CA CYS A 84 10.57 -6.10 6.71
C CYS A 84 10.02 -4.66 6.65
N VAL A 85 9.62 -4.21 5.46
CA VAL A 85 9.00 -2.89 5.21
C VAL A 85 7.80 -3.01 4.25
N GLY A 86 7.23 -4.21 4.13
CA GLY A 86 6.10 -4.47 3.26
C GLY A 86 5.72 -5.95 3.12
N ARG A 87 6.64 -6.88 3.40
CA ARG A 87 6.35 -8.31 3.23
C ARG A 87 5.18 -8.74 4.10
N ASN A 88 4.11 -9.23 3.48
CA ASN A 88 2.85 -9.59 4.15
C ASN A 88 2.28 -8.45 5.01
N GLY A 89 2.54 -7.19 4.65
CA GLY A 89 2.03 -6.02 5.35
C GLY A 89 2.74 -5.71 6.66
N GLN A 90 3.87 -6.37 6.94
CA GLN A 90 4.68 -6.08 8.12
C GLN A 90 5.67 -4.94 7.84
N CYS A 91 5.90 -4.10 8.85
CA CYS A 91 6.92 -3.07 8.81
C CYS A 91 7.64 -3.01 10.16
N ASP A 92 8.88 -3.48 10.20
CA ASP A 92 9.72 -3.56 11.40
C ASP A 92 10.32 -2.20 11.78
N LEU A 93 10.31 -1.26 10.85
CA LEU A 93 10.99 0.03 10.96
C LEU A 93 10.00 1.18 11.11
N LYS A 94 10.42 2.23 11.82
CA LYS A 94 9.74 3.52 11.88
C LYS A 94 10.72 4.59 11.42
N LEU A 95 10.25 5.47 10.54
CA LEU A 95 11.01 6.60 10.02
C LEU A 95 11.28 7.63 11.12
N ILE A 96 12.53 8.09 11.18
CA ILE A 96 12.93 9.27 11.96
C ILE A 96 13.17 10.44 11.02
N ASP A 97 13.98 10.21 9.97
CA ASP A 97 14.30 11.23 8.97
C ASP A 97 14.14 10.64 7.56
N ALA A 98 13.37 11.34 6.74
CA ALA A 98 12.95 10.88 5.43
C ALA A 98 14.05 11.08 4.40
N ALA A 99 14.32 10.06 3.60
CA ALA A 99 15.06 10.27 2.36
C ALA A 99 14.10 10.68 1.24
N LYS A 100 14.64 11.47 0.30
CA LYS A 100 13.95 11.84 -0.93
C LYS A 100 14.04 10.68 -1.93
N GLY A 101 12.88 10.22 -2.37
CA GLY A 101 12.71 9.13 -3.31
C GLY A 101 12.50 9.56 -4.76
N PRO A 102 11.97 8.66 -5.60
CA PRO A 102 11.73 8.96 -7.00
C PRO A 102 10.67 10.05 -7.18
N MET A 103 10.83 10.81 -8.25
CA MET A 103 9.83 11.75 -8.73
C MET A 103 8.64 11.00 -9.37
N TYR A 104 7.44 11.52 -9.20
CA TYR A 104 6.24 11.02 -9.85
C TYR A 104 5.19 12.11 -10.10
N TYR A 105 4.31 11.84 -11.05
CA TYR A 105 3.10 12.62 -11.32
C TYR A 105 1.93 11.97 -10.61
N GLU A 106 1.24 12.68 -9.74
CA GLU A 106 0.18 12.12 -8.89
C GLU A 106 -0.94 11.48 -9.70
N ASP A 107 -1.39 12.15 -10.75
CA ASP A 107 -2.46 11.65 -11.60
C ASP A 107 -2.06 10.43 -12.44
N HIS A 108 -0.76 10.18 -12.54
CA HIS A 108 -0.22 9.00 -13.21
C HIS A 108 -0.21 7.80 -12.28
N LEU A 109 -0.28 8.00 -10.95
CA LEU A 109 -0.40 6.89 -10.01
C LEU A 109 -1.83 6.33 -9.97
N PRO A 110 -2.00 5.00 -9.92
CA PRO A 110 -3.33 4.39 -9.83
C PRO A 110 -4.00 4.73 -8.49
N ILE A 111 -5.28 5.07 -8.52
CA ILE A 111 -6.11 5.05 -7.31
C ILE A 111 -6.19 3.63 -6.79
N VAL A 112 -6.07 3.46 -5.47
CA VAL A 112 -6.19 2.14 -4.82
C VAL A 112 -7.65 1.67 -4.91
N THR A 113 -7.85 0.46 -5.44
CA THR A 113 -9.16 -0.20 -5.57
C THR A 113 -9.05 -1.67 -5.15
N TYR A 114 -10.18 -2.35 -4.96
CA TYR A 114 -10.19 -3.79 -4.64
C TYR A 114 -9.47 -4.64 -5.71
N ASP A 115 -9.46 -4.20 -6.97
CA ASP A 115 -8.86 -4.95 -8.07
C ASP A 115 -7.34 -4.85 -8.12
N ASN A 116 -6.74 -3.83 -7.49
CA ASN A 116 -5.31 -3.55 -7.60
C ASN A 116 -4.56 -3.52 -6.27
N VAL A 117 -5.27 -3.51 -5.14
CA VAL A 117 -4.66 -3.46 -3.81
C VAL A 117 -4.29 -4.85 -3.33
N LYS A 118 -3.14 -4.95 -2.65
CA LYS A 118 -2.71 -6.14 -1.92
C LYS A 118 -2.05 -5.72 -0.63
N THR A 119 -2.07 -6.60 0.37
CA THR A 119 -1.25 -6.44 1.56
C THR A 119 0.23 -6.34 1.15
N GLY A 120 0.94 -5.38 1.75
CA GLY A 120 2.31 -5.02 1.42
C GLY A 120 2.47 -3.96 0.33
N ALA A 121 1.39 -3.59 -0.36
CA ALA A 121 1.44 -2.51 -1.35
C ALA A 121 1.86 -1.19 -0.70
N ARG A 122 2.67 -0.41 -1.43
CA ARG A 122 3.12 0.92 -1.00
C ARG A 122 2.18 1.98 -1.54
N VAL A 123 1.75 2.90 -0.67
CA VAL A 123 0.74 3.91 -0.99
C VAL A 123 1.17 5.30 -0.55
N VAL A 124 0.64 6.31 -1.23
CA VAL A 124 0.68 7.73 -0.85
C VAL A 124 -0.75 8.26 -0.79
N ARG A 125 -0.95 9.45 -0.20
CA ARG A 125 -2.24 10.13 -0.23
C ARG A 125 -2.75 10.35 -1.66
N GLY A 126 -4.06 10.24 -1.82
CA GLY A 126 -4.80 10.40 -3.08
C GLY A 126 -5.74 11.62 -3.06
N PRO A 127 -6.49 11.84 -4.14
CA PRO A 127 -7.29 13.06 -4.31
C PRO A 127 -8.44 13.22 -3.31
N GLY A 128 -8.89 12.13 -2.68
CA GLY A 128 -9.90 12.17 -1.64
C GLY A 128 -9.35 12.24 -0.22
N TRP A 129 -8.05 12.49 -0.03
CA TRP A 129 -7.45 12.68 1.28
C TRP A 129 -8.16 13.80 2.05
N ASP A 130 -8.30 13.66 3.37
CA ASP A 130 -8.95 14.71 4.16
C ASP A 130 -8.08 15.98 4.23
N ASN A 131 -8.69 17.11 3.91
CA ASN A 131 -8.02 18.34 3.47
C ASN A 131 -7.23 19.11 4.56
N ASN A 132 -6.61 18.51 5.58
CA ASN A 132 -5.62 19.23 6.39
C ASN A 132 -4.80 18.44 7.43
N THR A 133 -4.69 17.12 7.34
CA THR A 133 -3.83 16.38 8.27
C THR A 133 -2.61 15.79 7.56
N ASP A 134 -1.42 16.06 8.10
CA ASP A 134 -0.17 15.39 7.72
C ASP A 134 0.05 14.16 8.59
N PHE A 135 -1.03 13.39 8.80
CA PHE A 135 -1.01 12.19 9.61
C PHE A 135 -0.11 11.10 9.00
N ASP A 136 0.03 11.08 7.67
CA ASP A 136 0.98 10.28 6.90
C ASP A 136 2.43 10.81 6.94
N GLY A 137 2.64 12.04 7.42
CA GLY A 137 3.93 12.73 7.44
C GLY A 137 4.03 13.88 6.44
N GLY A 138 3.04 14.05 5.55
CA GLY A 138 3.03 15.10 4.54
C GLY A 138 2.78 14.57 3.13
N HIS A 139 2.59 15.48 2.20
CA HIS A 139 2.43 15.12 0.79
C HIS A 139 3.66 14.36 0.27
N GLY A 140 3.43 13.24 -0.42
CA GLY A 140 4.48 12.34 -0.91
C GLY A 140 4.98 11.31 0.11
N TYR A 141 4.56 11.37 1.38
CA TYR A 141 4.97 10.38 2.37
C TYR A 141 4.30 9.02 2.14
N VAL A 142 5.09 7.96 2.27
CA VAL A 142 4.70 6.61 1.89
C VAL A 142 4.27 5.78 3.10
N GLY A 143 3.30 4.88 2.88
CA GLY A 143 2.89 3.86 3.85
C GLY A 143 2.76 2.47 3.22
N THR A 144 2.61 1.47 4.08
CA THR A 144 2.38 0.06 3.71
C THR A 144 0.93 -0.33 4.02
N VAL A 145 0.24 -0.92 3.05
CA VAL A 145 -1.05 -1.59 3.30
C VAL A 145 -0.80 -2.82 4.16
N THR A 146 -1.32 -2.83 5.38
CA THR A 146 -1.16 -3.93 6.34
C THR A 146 -2.32 -4.92 6.29
N ASN A 147 -3.50 -4.46 5.89
CA ASN A 147 -4.68 -5.28 5.75
C ASN A 147 -5.55 -4.77 4.60
N VAL A 148 -6.13 -5.73 3.86
CA VAL A 148 -7.23 -5.49 2.92
C VAL A 148 -8.40 -6.29 3.48
N GLY A 149 -9.49 -5.60 3.84
CA GLY A 149 -10.68 -6.22 4.39
C GLY A 149 -11.24 -7.26 3.43
N ASP A 150 -11.80 -8.33 3.99
CA ASP A 150 -12.34 -9.43 3.19
C ASP A 150 -13.41 -8.90 2.23
N VAL A 151 -13.14 -9.04 0.93
CA VAL A 151 -14.20 -8.99 -0.07
C VAL A 151 -15.10 -10.18 0.26
N GLN A 152 -16.30 -9.94 0.77
CA GLN A 152 -17.35 -10.95 0.78
C GLN A 152 -17.66 -11.28 -0.68
N THR A 153 -16.91 -12.20 -1.27
CA THR A 153 -17.35 -12.93 -2.46
C THR A 153 -18.59 -13.68 -2.00
N ASN A 154 -19.77 -13.17 -2.35
CA ASN A 154 -21.02 -13.93 -2.26
C ASN A 154 -20.94 -15.04 -3.31
N ASP A 155 -20.07 -16.02 -3.12
CA ASP A 155 -20.01 -17.22 -3.92
C ASP A 155 -20.92 -18.25 -3.25
N ASP A 156 -22.23 -18.10 -3.48
CA ASP A 156 -23.26 -19.08 -3.12
C ASP A 156 -23.15 -20.33 -4.03
N THR A 157 -21.95 -20.90 -4.15
CA THR A 157 -21.73 -22.17 -4.82
C THR A 157 -21.67 -23.27 -3.75
N PRO A 158 -22.73 -24.09 -3.58
CA PRO A 158 -22.71 -25.14 -2.56
C PRO A 158 -21.70 -26.21 -2.96
N SER A 159 -20.61 -26.30 -2.18
CA SER A 159 -19.64 -27.39 -2.25
C SER A 159 -20.36 -28.72 -2.08
N ARG A 160 -20.24 -29.58 -3.09
CA ARG A 160 -20.81 -30.93 -3.14
C ARG A 160 -19.98 -31.87 -2.28
N ALA A 161 -20.13 -31.77 -0.96
CA ALA A 161 -19.74 -32.80 -0.02
C ALA A 161 -20.55 -32.63 1.27
N GLU A 162 -21.64 -33.38 1.41
CA GLU A 162 -21.81 -34.31 2.53
C GLU A 162 -23.21 -34.96 2.51
N THR A 163 -23.17 -36.27 2.67
CA THR A 163 -24.28 -37.21 2.56
C THR A 163 -24.90 -37.43 3.94
N LEU A 164 -26.23 -37.30 4.03
CA LEU A 164 -27.16 -37.85 5.04
C LEU A 164 -26.84 -37.65 6.54
N LYS A 165 -27.78 -36.98 7.26
CA LYS A 165 -28.60 -37.58 8.35
C LYS A 165 -29.68 -36.63 8.91
N HIS A 166 -30.92 -37.16 8.90
CA HIS A 166 -32.09 -36.93 9.77
C HIS A 166 -32.67 -35.54 10.11
N ARG A 167 -33.87 -35.33 9.53
CA ARG A 167 -35.08 -34.63 9.98
C ARG A 167 -35.22 -34.33 11.49
N ARG A 168 -35.40 -33.04 11.84
CA ARG A 168 -36.41 -32.54 12.81
C ARG A 168 -36.84 -31.11 12.47
N VAL A 169 -38.14 -30.88 12.46
CA VAL A 169 -38.81 -29.60 12.23
C VAL A 169 -38.81 -28.81 13.54
N SER A 170 -38.33 -27.57 13.52
CA SER A 170 -38.60 -26.58 14.56
C SER A 170 -38.54 -25.15 13.99
N GLN A 171 -39.37 -24.29 14.58
CA GLN A 171 -39.89 -23.04 14.06
C GLN A 171 -38.84 -21.99 13.64
N LYS A 172 -39.12 -21.38 12.48
CA LYS A 172 -38.36 -20.29 11.86
C LYS A 172 -38.49 -18.99 12.69
N ARG A 173 -37.55 -18.72 13.59
CA ARG A 173 -37.27 -17.34 14.03
C ARG A 173 -36.45 -16.67 12.94
N ARG A 174 -37.04 -15.74 12.19
CA ARG A 174 -36.31 -14.83 11.30
C ARG A 174 -35.46 -13.90 12.17
N SER A 175 -34.21 -14.29 12.43
CA SER A 175 -33.19 -13.35 12.86
C SER A 175 -32.92 -12.39 11.69
N LYS A 176 -33.19 -11.11 11.92
CA LYS A 176 -32.83 -10.02 11.01
C LYS A 176 -31.30 -10.01 10.94
N VAL A 177 -30.72 -10.51 9.85
CA VAL A 177 -29.28 -10.39 9.58
C VAL A 177 -29.01 -8.91 9.38
N VAL A 178 -28.58 -8.24 10.44
CA VAL A 178 -27.98 -6.91 10.35
C VAL A 178 -26.62 -7.15 9.71
N ARG A 179 -26.50 -6.80 8.42
CA ARG A 179 -25.20 -6.84 7.74
C ARG A 179 -24.38 -5.70 8.32
N ASP A 180 -23.42 -6.03 9.17
CA ASP A 180 -22.47 -5.06 9.69
C ASP A 180 -21.53 -4.71 8.54
N THR A 181 -21.75 -3.55 7.90
CA THR A 181 -20.81 -3.06 6.87
C THR A 181 -19.44 -2.86 7.52
N PRO A 182 -18.34 -3.31 6.89
CA PRO A 182 -17.00 -3.08 7.41
C PRO A 182 -16.79 -1.60 7.74
N LYS A 183 -16.22 -1.35 8.91
CA LYS A 183 -15.90 0.01 9.36
C LYS A 183 -14.92 0.68 8.40
N SER A 184 -14.04 -0.11 7.79
CA SER A 184 -13.01 0.27 6.82
C SER A 184 -12.73 -0.86 5.83
N ASP A 185 -12.19 -0.50 4.67
CA ASP A 185 -11.88 -1.43 3.57
C ASP A 185 -10.40 -1.85 3.61
N ILE A 186 -9.50 -0.97 4.03
CA ILE A 186 -8.05 -1.24 4.12
C ILE A 186 -7.43 -0.52 5.33
N THR A 187 -6.31 -1.06 5.82
CA THR A 187 -5.49 -0.44 6.87
C THR A 187 -4.09 -0.15 6.32
N VAL A 188 -3.58 1.05 6.61
CA VAL A 188 -2.24 1.50 6.21
C VAL A 188 -1.43 1.85 7.45
N GLN A 189 -0.20 1.32 7.50
CA GLN A 189 0.83 1.74 8.43
C GLN A 189 1.81 2.65 7.70
N TRP A 190 1.79 3.93 8.06
CA TRP A 190 2.68 4.96 7.52
C TRP A 190 4.09 4.78 8.07
N ASP A 191 5.07 5.17 7.26
CA ASP A 191 6.49 5.05 7.60
C ASP A 191 6.84 5.85 8.86
N ASN A 192 6.19 6.99 9.07
CA ASN A 192 6.35 7.83 10.26
C ASN A 192 5.86 7.15 11.56
N GLY A 193 5.24 5.97 11.47
CA GLY A 193 4.78 5.18 12.61
C GLY A 193 3.28 5.11 12.77
N ASN A 194 2.53 6.06 12.18
CA ASN A 194 1.09 6.18 12.34
C ASN A 194 0.34 5.08 11.59
N THR A 195 -0.85 4.72 12.08
CA THR A 195 -1.73 3.74 11.43
C THR A 195 -3.10 4.34 11.23
N SER A 196 -3.68 4.13 10.07
CA SER A 196 -4.99 4.68 9.70
C SER A 196 -5.77 3.73 8.80
N GLU A 197 -7.08 3.85 8.85
CA GLU A 197 -8.03 3.01 8.12
C GLU A 197 -8.76 3.82 7.05
N TYR A 198 -9.00 3.23 5.89
CA TYR A 198 -9.59 3.91 4.74
C TYR A 198 -10.73 3.13 4.13
N LYS A 199 -11.66 3.87 3.51
CA LYS A 199 -12.63 3.32 2.57
C LYS A 199 -12.12 3.58 1.15
N LEU A 200 -12.04 2.55 0.34
CA LEU A 200 -11.56 2.65 -1.06
C LEU A 200 -12.47 3.55 -1.89
N SER A 201 -13.78 3.57 -1.58
CA SER A 201 -14.76 4.48 -2.19
C SER A 201 -14.44 5.97 -2.05
N LYS A 202 -13.56 6.36 -1.12
CA LYS A 202 -13.16 7.75 -0.92
C LYS A 202 -11.97 8.16 -1.77
N ASN A 203 -11.28 7.25 -2.44
CA ASN A 203 -10.11 7.56 -3.27
C ASN A 203 -9.00 8.31 -2.51
N CYS A 204 -8.85 8.04 -1.20
CA CYS A 204 -7.85 8.71 -0.35
C CYS A 204 -6.42 8.25 -0.60
N LEU A 205 -6.19 7.23 -1.44
CA LEU A 205 -4.89 6.59 -1.60
C LEU A 205 -4.57 6.32 -3.06
N ARG A 206 -3.29 6.44 -3.40
CA ARG A 206 -2.72 6.04 -4.69
C ARG A 206 -1.62 5.01 -4.46
N LEU A 207 -1.50 4.03 -5.37
CA LEU A 207 -0.38 3.10 -5.39
C LEU A 207 0.90 3.85 -5.78
N PHE A 208 1.90 3.81 -4.91
CA PHE A 208 3.17 4.51 -5.09
C PHE A 208 4.22 3.63 -5.79
N ASP A 209 4.25 2.33 -5.49
CA ASP A 209 5.21 1.43 -6.12
C ASP A 209 4.80 -0.04 -5.99
N ASN A 210 4.89 -0.81 -7.06
CA ASN A 210 4.85 -2.29 -7.04
C ASN A 210 5.94 -2.88 -7.99
N GLY A 211 7.04 -2.13 -8.24
CA GLY A 211 8.18 -2.59 -9.04
C GLY A 211 8.29 -1.94 -10.43
N PRO A 212 9.46 -2.09 -11.08
CA PRO A 212 10.33 -0.99 -11.51
C PRO A 212 9.74 -0.17 -12.67
N SER A 213 10.15 1.10 -12.73
CA SER A 213 10.10 1.93 -13.93
C SER A 213 11.14 1.50 -14.95
#